data_AF-A0A2P4Q005-F1
#
_entry.id   AF-A0A2P4Q005-F1
#
_cell.length_a   1.000
_cell.length_b   1.000
_cell.length_c   1.000
_cell.angle_alpha   90.00
_cell.angle_beta   90.00
_cell.angle_gamma   90.00
#
_symmetry.space_group_name_H-M   'P 1'
#
loop_
_entity.id
_entity.type
_entity.pdbx_description
1 polymer ?
#
loop_
_entity_poly.entity_id
_entity_poly.type
_entity_poly.pdbx_seq_one_letter_code
_entity_poly.pdbx_strand_id
1 'polypeptide(L)' 'MIMWEFTSGVSTFNDKAHDLQLCLNICKGERPEIIENTPQCYVDLMKKCWDKNPSKRPSSEEVSDIII' A
#
# COMPACT_ATOMS: atom_id res chain seq x y z
N MET A 1 -1.03 -2.75 -1.00
CA MET A 1 -2.42 -2.73 -1.48
C MET A 1 -3.28 -3.63 -0.61
N ILE A 2 -3.02 -4.95 -0.57
CA ILE A 2 -3.78 -5.90 0.28
C ILE A 2 -3.93 -5.42 1.73
N MET A 3 -2.83 -5.09 2.42
CA MET A 3 -2.90 -4.56 3.80
C MET A 3 -3.82 -3.34 3.95
N TRP A 4 -3.82 -2.46 2.94
CA TRP A 4 -4.67 -1.27 2.97
C TRP A 4 -6.15 -1.64 2.86
N GLU A 5 -6.49 -2.57 1.97
CA GLU A 5 -7.87 -3.07 1.80
C GLU A 5 -8.38 -3.75 3.06
N PHE A 6 -7.52 -4.50 3.77
CA PHE A 6 -7.85 -5.06 5.08
C PHE A 6 -8.14 -3.98 6.12
N THR A 7 -7.35 -2.91 6.15
CA THR A 7 -7.54 -1.81 7.13
C THR A 7 -8.71 -0.89 6.78
N SER A 8 -9.03 -0.72 5.49
CA SER A 8 -10.10 0.16 5.03
C SER A 8 -11.44 -0.55 4.91
N GLY A 9 -11.44 -1.87 4.70
CA GLY A 9 -12.63 -2.65 4.32
C GLY A 9 -13.14 -2.33 2.91
N VAL A 10 -12.33 -1.65 2.10
CA VAL A 10 -12.72 -1.11 0.78
C VAL A 10 -11.67 -1.50 -0.26
N SER A 11 -12.11 -1.80 -1.48
CA SER A 11 -11.20 -2.06 -2.61
C SER A 11 -10.36 -0.83 -2.94
N THR A 12 -9.10 -1.06 -3.29
CA THR A 12 -8.18 0.06 -3.48
C THR A 12 -8.53 0.88 -4.72
N PHE A 13 -8.57 2.21 -4.59
CA PHE A 13 -8.97 3.13 -5.66
C PHE A 13 -10.38 2.86 -6.23
N ASN A 14 -11.31 2.41 -5.39
CA ASN A 14 -12.69 2.12 -5.79
C ASN A 14 -13.46 3.33 -6.38
N ASP A 15 -12.97 4.53 -6.15
CA ASP A 15 -13.50 5.80 -6.63
C ASP A 15 -12.97 6.19 -8.03
N LYS A 16 -12.02 5.42 -8.58
CA LYS A 16 -11.34 5.72 -9.85
C LYS A 16 -11.57 4.63 -10.88
N ALA A 17 -11.53 5.01 -12.16
CA ALA A 17 -11.49 4.04 -13.25
C ALA A 17 -10.16 3.29 -13.24
N HIS A 18 -10.20 1.97 -13.39
CA HIS A 18 -9.01 1.12 -13.47
C HIS A 18 -8.44 1.13 -14.90
N ASP A 19 -7.95 2.29 -15.32
CA ASP A 19 -7.47 2.56 -16.67
C ASP A 19 -5.97 2.94 -16.70
N LEU A 20 -5.48 3.29 -17.89
CA LEU A 20 -4.09 3.72 -18.09
C LEU A 20 -3.75 4.97 -17.27
N GLN A 21 -4.71 5.87 -17.05
CA GLN A 21 -4.47 7.10 -16.30
C GLN A 21 -4.17 6.79 -14.83
N LEU A 22 -4.92 5.87 -14.22
CA LEU A 22 -4.65 5.40 -12.86
C LEU A 22 -3.26 4.74 -12.77
N CYS A 23 -2.92 3.86 -13.73
CA CYS A 23 -1.60 3.23 -13.79
C CYS A 23 -0.47 4.27 -13.83
N LEU A 24 -0.60 5.32 -14.65
CA LEU A 24 0.38 6.40 -14.75
C LEU A 24 0.51 7.19 -13.45
N ASN A 25 -0.60 7.47 -12.77
CA ASN A 25 -0.58 8.18 -11.49
C ASN A 25 0.12 7.35 -10.39
N ILE A 26 -0.14 6.04 -10.32
CA ILE A 26 0.53 5.12 -9.39
C ILE A 26 2.05 5.12 -9.64
N CYS A 27 2.47 5.09 -10.91
CA CYS A 27 3.89 5.21 -11.30
C CYS A 27 4.50 6.56 -10.90
N LYS A 28 3.71 7.64 -10.90
CA LYS A 28 4.14 8.97 -10.41
C LYS A 28 4.21 9.07 -8.89
N GLY A 29 3.61 8.12 -8.17
CA GLY A 29 3.69 8.03 -6.71
C GLY A 29 2.33 8.14 -6.01
N GLU A 30 1.21 8.15 -6.75
CA GLU A 30 -0.11 8.10 -6.14
C GLU A 30 -0.25 6.84 -5.27
N ARG A 31 -0.67 7.03 -4.02
CA ARG A 31 -0.96 5.96 -3.06
C ARG A 31 -2.30 6.25 -2.38
N PRO A 32 -3.01 5.21 -1.92
CA PRO A 32 -4.20 5.38 -1.09
C PRO A 32 -3.91 6.18 0.18
N GLU A 33 -4.90 6.93 0.65
CA GLU A 33 -4.83 7.64 1.92
C GLU A 33 -4.80 6.66 3.08
N ILE A 34 -3.97 6.93 4.09
CA ILE A 34 -3.91 6.07 5.28
C ILE A 34 -5.17 6.30 6.11
N ILE A 35 -5.89 5.21 6.41
CA ILE A 35 -7.12 5.26 7.20
C ILE A 35 -6.80 5.64 8.65
N GLU A 36 -7.57 6.56 9.21
CA GLU A 36 -7.46 6.96 10.61
C GLU A 36 -7.58 5.73 11.52
N ASN A 37 -6.79 5.69 12.59
CA ASN A 37 -6.68 4.57 13.53
C ASN A 37 -5.99 3.30 12.99
N THR A 38 -5.43 3.32 11.77
CA THR A 38 -4.53 2.24 11.34
C THR A 38 -3.31 2.19 12.28
N PRO A 39 -2.98 1.03 12.88
CA PRO A 39 -1.80 0.91 13.74
C PRO A 39 -0.53 1.38 13.02
N GLN A 40 0.33 2.16 13.71
CA GLN A 40 1.49 2.78 13.08
C GLN A 40 2.45 1.75 12.45
N CYS A 41 2.61 0.57 13.08
CA CYS A 41 3.42 -0.51 12.51
C CYS A 41 2.91 -0.98 11.14
N TYR A 42 1.59 -1.05 10.94
CA TYR A 42 0.97 -1.35 9.65
C TYR A 42 1.18 -0.21 8.65
N VAL A 43 1.06 1.05 9.09
CA VAL A 43 1.32 2.22 8.23
C VAL A 43 2.76 2.21 7.72
N ASP A 44 3.72 1.96 8.60
CA ASP A 44 5.14 1.94 8.26
C ASP A 44 5.47 0.76 7.33
N LEU A 45 4.91 -0.43 7.60
CA LEU A 45 5.08 -1.61 6.76
C LEU A 45 4.46 -1.41 5.37
N MET A 46 3.24 -0.86 5.30
CA MET A 46 2.59 -0.52 4.02
C MET A 46 3.46 0.46 3.22
N LYS A 47 3.99 1.50 3.89
CA LYS A 47 4.90 2.49 3.29
C LYS A 47 6.16 1.86 2.70
N LYS A 48 6.78 0.91 3.40
CA LYS A 48 7.92 0.16 2.87
C LYS A 48 7.54 -0.71 1.68
N CYS A 49 6.42 -1.43 1.75
CA CYS A 49 5.97 -2.36 0.70
C CYS A 49 5.70 -1.68 -0.65
N TRP A 50 5.20 -0.44 -0.64
CA TRP A 50 4.90 0.31 -1.87
C TRP A 50 5.89 1.45 -2.17
N ASP A 51 7.12 1.37 -1.66
CA ASP A 51 8.20 2.32 -1.96
C ASP A 51 8.44 2.40 -3.48
N LYS A 52 8.74 3.60 -3.96
CA LYS A 52 9.03 3.87 -5.38
C LYS A 52 10.28 3.13 -5.84
N ASN A 53 11.29 3.00 -4.98
CA ASN A 53 12.48 2.22 -5.23
C ASN A 53 12.22 0.74 -4.87
N PRO A 54 12.23 -0.20 -5.83
CA PRO A 54 12.01 -1.61 -5.56
C PRO A 54 13.00 -2.20 -4.55
N SER A 55 14.26 -1.73 -4.51
CA SER A 55 15.29 -2.22 -3.60
C SER A 55 15.06 -1.83 -2.14
N LYS A 56 14.12 -0.91 -1.86
CA LYS A 56 13.72 -0.54 -0.48
C LYS A 56 12.52 -1.34 0.02
N ARG A 57 11.90 -2.16 -0.84
CA ARG A 57 10.75 -2.97 -0.47
C ARG A 57 11.24 -4.21 0.29
N PRO A 58 10.55 -4.61 1.36
CA PRO A 58 10.89 -5.82 2.08
C PRO A 58 10.57 -7.05 1.23
N SER A 59 11.28 -8.14 1.50
CA SER A 59 10.92 -9.47 1.01
C SER A 59 9.63 -9.95 1.67
N SER A 60 8.97 -10.95 1.08
CA SER A 60 7.80 -11.56 1.71
C SER A 60 8.13 -12.24 3.04
N GLU A 61 9.36 -12.72 3.22
CA GLU A 61 9.85 -13.31 4.46
C GLU A 61 9.97 -12.23 5.56
N GLU A 62 10.61 -11.09 5.25
CA GLU A 62 10.69 -9.94 6.16
C GLU A 62 9.31 -9.40 6.52
N VAL A 63 8.36 -9.39 5.59
CA VAL A 63 6.96 -9.01 5.86
C VAL A 63 6.30 -10.00 6.83
N SER A 64 6.52 -11.30 6.65
CA SER A 64 5.98 -12.34 7.53
C SER A 64 6.51 -12.19 8.96
N ASP A 65 7.81 -11.93 9.11
CA ASP A 65 8.46 -11.76 10.41
C ASP A 65 7.99 -10.51 11.16
N ILE A 66 7.46 -9.50 10.46
CA ILE A 66 6.93 -8.27 11.07
C ILE A 66 5.47 -8.45 11.51
N ILE A 67 4.69 -9.29 10.81
CA ILE A 67 3.25 -9.45 11.05
C ILE A 67 2.95 -10.53 12.11
N ILE A 68 3.85 -11.51 12.29
CA ILE A 68 3.74 -12.60 13.29
C ILE A 68 4.31 -12.16 14.64
#